data_AF-A0AAV2BFW8-F1
#
_entry.id   AF-A0AAV2BFW8-F1
#
_cell.length_a   1.000
_cell.length_b   1.000
_cell.length_c   1.000
_cell.angle_alpha   90.00
_cell.angle_beta   90.00
_cell.angle_gamma   90.00
#
_symmetry.space_group_name_H-M   'P 1'
#
loop_
_entity.id
_entity.type
_entity.pdbx_description
1 polymer ?
#
loop_
_entity_poly.entity_id
_entity_poly.type
_entity_poly.pdbx_seq_one_letter_code
_entity_poly.pdbx_strand_id
1 'polypeptide(L)'
;MIYYRNPDEYIRQAFCTISSSLRHDPCGVWAHLKPVFDHVLRQNIIVKQLHIISDSPTSQYRNKWNFYLFTKELVKYFPALTSATWNYTESGHGKGAPDGIGSVIKQSADKAVAEGNDIPNTDALFKVLKTRCPGVFTTMVSESDINEIEKALPQFIKPLVGTMKVHQISRCKTKPLSIDARSLSCFQCKPDDCIHYHIKSHSYDEVVENYDIGVNNWVAVRFEDEWFPGEVIEIIGEDIKVNFMIRARQQSVNHYKWPLNTDCQRIPIASIISKISPPY
;
A
#
# COMPACT_ATOMS: atom_id res chain seq x y z
N MET A 1 -12.15 6.74 12.55
CA MET A 1 -12.10 7.77 13.62
C MET A 1 -10.79 8.52 13.51
N ILE A 2 -10.81 9.85 13.61
CA ILE A 2 -9.61 10.70 13.61
C ILE A 2 -9.47 11.32 14.99
N TYR A 3 -8.23 11.40 15.47
CA TYR A 3 -7.87 12.10 16.69
C TYR A 3 -6.75 13.09 16.35
N TYR A 4 -6.93 14.34 16.71
CA TYR A 4 -5.88 15.35 16.54
C TYR A 4 -5.92 16.36 17.68
N ARG A 5 -4.76 16.97 17.92
CA ARG A 5 -4.57 17.96 18.96
C ARG A 5 -4.43 19.33 18.32
N ASN A 6 -5.38 20.22 18.60
CA ASN A 6 -5.17 21.67 18.51
C ASN A 6 -4.48 22.09 19.84
N PRO A 7 -3.71 23.20 19.92
CA PRO A 7 -2.86 23.52 21.07
C PRO A 7 -3.48 23.23 22.44
N ASP A 8 -4.78 23.53 22.59
CA ASP A 8 -5.53 23.41 23.85
C ASP A 8 -6.73 22.43 23.80
N GLU A 9 -6.97 21.75 22.67
CA GLU A 9 -8.14 20.87 22.51
C GLU A 9 -7.81 19.54 21.83
N TYR A 10 -8.35 18.47 22.40
CA TYR A 10 -8.37 17.14 21.77
C TYR A 10 -9.66 16.96 20.99
N ILE A 11 -9.52 16.92 19.67
CA ILE A 11 -10.67 16.77 18.77
C ILE A 11 -10.75 15.32 18.32
N ARG A 12 -11.96 14.76 18.43
CA ARG A 12 -12.32 13.42 17.96
C ARG A 12 -13.40 13.52 16.90
N GLN A 13 -13.10 13.05 15.69
CA GLN A 13 -14.04 13.10 14.57
C GLN A 13 -14.30 11.71 14.00
N ALA A 14 -15.56 11.29 14.04
CA ALA A 14 -16.01 10.09 13.32
C ALA A 14 -16.08 10.41 11.81
N PHE A 15 -15.73 9.45 10.97
CA PHE A 15 -15.84 9.58 9.52
C PHE A 15 -16.31 8.28 8.87
N CYS A 16 -16.92 8.39 7.70
CA CYS A 16 -17.34 7.30 6.84
C CYS A 16 -17.15 7.70 5.38
N THR A 17 -16.49 6.87 4.59
CA THR A 17 -16.32 7.08 3.15
C THR A 17 -17.09 6.00 2.40
N ILE A 18 -17.82 6.38 1.36
CA ILE A 18 -18.73 5.48 0.64
C ILE A 18 -18.32 5.45 -0.83
N SER A 19 -18.32 4.26 -1.44
CA SER A 19 -18.08 4.08 -2.87
C SER A 19 -19.00 3.00 -3.41
N SER A 20 -19.35 3.09 -4.69
CA SER A 20 -19.97 1.99 -5.44
C SER A 20 -18.95 0.92 -5.84
N SER A 21 -17.65 1.25 -5.81
CA SER A 21 -16.57 0.30 -6.07
C SER A 21 -16.44 -0.69 -4.91
N LEU A 22 -16.24 -1.97 -5.24
CA LEU A 22 -15.98 -3.04 -4.27
C LEU A 22 -14.48 -3.28 -4.03
N ARG A 23 -13.63 -2.46 -4.64
CA ARG A 23 -12.18 -2.52 -4.49
C ARG A 23 -11.79 -2.19 -3.05
N HIS A 24 -11.08 -3.13 -2.44
CA HIS A 24 -10.53 -3.02 -1.09
C HIS A 24 -9.02 -3.25 -1.08
N ASP A 25 -8.40 -3.19 -2.26
CA ASP A 25 -6.96 -3.24 -2.43
C ASP A 25 -6.32 -1.92 -1.95
N PRO A 26 -4.98 -1.83 -1.88
CA PRO A 26 -4.28 -0.64 -1.38
C PRO A 26 -4.69 0.65 -2.11
N CYS A 27 -4.95 0.61 -3.42
CA CYS A 27 -5.45 1.77 -4.17
C CYS A 27 -6.81 2.23 -3.63
N GLY A 28 -7.76 1.30 -3.43
CA GLY A 28 -9.05 1.59 -2.83
C GLY A 28 -8.92 2.20 -1.44
N VAL A 29 -8.08 1.60 -0.58
CA VAL A 29 -7.80 2.13 0.76
C VAL A 29 -7.32 3.58 0.71
N TRP A 30 -6.35 3.88 -0.14
CA TRP A 30 -5.79 5.22 -0.24
C TRP A 30 -6.76 6.24 -0.87
N ALA A 31 -7.61 5.81 -1.81
CA ALA A 31 -8.68 6.63 -2.35
C ALA A 31 -9.68 7.02 -1.26
N HIS A 32 -9.98 6.09 -0.36
CA HIS A 32 -10.82 6.33 0.81
C HIS A 32 -10.13 7.21 1.87
N LEU A 33 -8.81 7.15 2.02
CA LEU A 33 -8.08 8.00 2.95
C LEU A 33 -7.89 9.45 2.46
N LYS A 34 -7.72 9.66 1.15
CA LYS A 34 -7.53 10.99 0.52
C LYS A 34 -8.54 12.05 1.01
N PRO A 35 -9.87 11.86 0.90
CA PRO A 35 -10.82 12.89 1.33
C PRO A 35 -10.84 13.08 2.87
N VAL A 36 -10.39 12.09 3.63
CA VAL A 36 -10.22 12.20 5.09
C VAL A 36 -9.01 13.09 5.41
N PHE A 37 -7.91 12.93 4.70
CA PHE A 37 -6.74 13.81 4.81
C PHE A 37 -7.10 15.24 4.41
N ASP A 38 -7.80 15.43 3.29
CA ASP A 38 -8.26 16.75 2.85
C ASP A 38 -9.16 17.42 3.89
N HIS A 39 -10.06 16.66 4.51
CA HIS A 39 -10.92 17.17 5.57
C HIS A 39 -10.13 17.71 6.77
N VAL A 40 -9.08 16.99 7.19
CA VAL A 40 -8.18 17.43 8.29
C VAL A 40 -7.42 18.69 7.89
N LEU A 41 -6.87 18.73 6.68
CA LEU A 41 -6.09 19.87 6.19
C LEU A 41 -6.94 21.15 6.05
N ARG A 42 -8.22 21.03 5.68
CA ARG A 42 -9.17 22.16 5.63
C ARG A 42 -9.44 22.79 6.99
N GLN A 43 -9.13 22.12 8.10
CA GLN A 43 -9.20 22.70 9.44
C GLN A 43 -7.96 23.56 9.79
N ASN A 44 -7.09 23.85 8.79
CA ASN A 44 -5.85 24.61 8.94
C ASN A 44 -4.87 23.99 9.96
N ILE A 45 -4.84 22.66 10.03
CA ILE A 45 -3.98 21.91 10.95
C ILE A 45 -2.64 21.58 10.28
N ILE A 46 -1.55 21.94 10.95
CA ILE A 46 -0.19 21.54 10.54
C ILE A 46 0.13 20.17 11.12
N VAL A 47 0.03 19.13 10.29
CA VAL A 47 0.32 17.75 10.70
C VAL A 47 1.83 17.49 10.60
N LYS A 48 2.49 17.44 11.76
CA LYS A 48 3.91 17.04 11.88
C LYS A 48 4.09 15.53 12.09
N GLN A 49 3.15 14.89 12.77
CA GLN A 49 3.22 13.46 13.08
C GLN A 49 1.89 12.79 12.78
N LEU A 50 1.93 11.62 12.15
CA LEU A 50 0.75 10.83 11.84
C LEU A 50 0.88 9.40 12.35
N HIS A 51 -0.16 8.93 13.04
CA HIS A 51 -0.27 7.53 13.46
C HIS A 51 -1.51 6.91 12.83
N ILE A 52 -1.31 5.88 12.02
CA ILE A 52 -2.38 5.06 11.44
C ILE A 52 -2.42 3.76 12.23
N ILE A 53 -3.62 3.30 12.57
CA ILE A 53 -3.87 2.03 13.22
C ILE A 53 -4.92 1.30 12.39
N SER A 54 -4.59 0.09 11.95
CA SER A 54 -5.51 -0.78 11.22
C SER A 54 -5.36 -2.22 11.68
N ASP A 55 -6.31 -3.05 11.29
CA ASP A 55 -6.11 -4.49 11.21
C ASP A 55 -5.02 -4.84 10.19
N SER A 56 -4.69 -6.13 10.10
CA SER A 56 -3.56 -6.62 9.33
C SER A 56 -3.86 -7.53 8.11
N PRO A 57 -5.05 -7.46 7.45
CA PRO A 57 -5.28 -8.21 6.22
C PRO A 57 -4.28 -7.81 5.15
N THR A 58 -3.68 -8.82 4.53
CA THR A 58 -2.64 -8.66 3.50
C THR A 58 -3.20 -8.13 2.18
N SER A 59 -4.48 -8.33 1.89
CA SER A 59 -5.13 -7.75 0.72
C SER A 59 -5.27 -6.22 0.79
N GLN A 60 -5.24 -5.63 1.99
CA GLN A 60 -5.55 -4.20 2.20
C GLN A 60 -4.35 -3.42 2.75
N TYR A 61 -3.93 -3.70 3.99
CA TYR A 61 -3.01 -2.81 4.73
C TYR A 61 -1.60 -3.38 4.88
N ARG A 62 -1.46 -4.69 5.10
CA ARG A 62 -0.15 -5.30 5.38
C ARG A 62 0.44 -5.94 4.11
N ASN A 63 0.83 -5.10 3.15
CA ASN A 63 1.42 -5.53 1.88
C ASN A 63 2.37 -4.49 1.28
N LYS A 64 3.13 -4.92 0.26
CA LYS A 64 4.16 -4.11 -0.41
C LYS A 64 3.62 -2.80 -1.02
N TRP A 65 2.41 -2.80 -1.55
CA TRP A 65 1.82 -1.64 -2.20
C TRP A 65 1.41 -0.58 -1.18
N ASN A 66 0.77 -0.99 -0.08
CA ASN A 66 0.46 -0.07 1.01
C ASN A 66 1.74 0.51 1.65
N PHE A 67 2.79 -0.30 1.81
CA PHE A 67 4.09 0.17 2.32
C PHE A 67 4.72 1.23 1.39
N TYR A 68 4.63 1.01 0.08
CA TYR A 68 5.09 1.98 -0.91
C TYR A 68 4.27 3.27 -0.87
N LEU A 69 2.94 3.19 -0.89
CA LEU A 69 2.06 4.36 -0.81
C LEU A 69 2.30 5.13 0.49
N PHE A 70 2.43 4.44 1.62
CA PHE A 70 2.78 5.04 2.90
C PHE A 70 4.12 5.78 2.87
N THR A 71 5.06 5.29 2.06
CA THR A 71 6.33 5.97 1.85
C THR A 71 6.17 7.16 0.91
N LYS A 72 5.71 6.96 -0.33
CA LYS A 72 5.83 7.96 -1.39
C LYS A 72 4.61 8.88 -1.51
N GLU A 73 3.41 8.35 -1.28
CA GLU A 73 2.16 9.09 -1.47
C GLU A 73 1.82 9.96 -0.26
N LEU A 74 2.12 9.49 0.95
CA LEU A 74 1.75 10.18 2.19
C LEU A 74 2.19 11.64 2.28
N VAL A 75 3.41 11.92 1.81
CA VAL A 75 4.00 13.27 1.88
C VAL A 75 3.35 14.28 0.95
N LYS A 76 2.66 13.82 -0.09
CA LYS A 76 1.91 14.70 -0.98
C LYS A 76 0.73 15.34 -0.26
N TYR A 77 0.14 14.62 0.71
CA TYR A 77 -0.93 15.14 1.55
C TYR A 77 -0.42 16.00 2.72
N PHE A 78 0.73 15.64 3.30
CA PHE A 78 1.24 16.31 4.50
C PHE A 78 2.67 16.85 4.29
N PRO A 79 2.84 18.05 3.69
CA PRO A 79 4.16 18.63 3.41
C PRO A 79 5.01 18.90 4.68
N ALA A 80 4.36 19.15 5.82
CA ALA A 80 5.01 19.42 7.10
C ALA A 80 5.33 18.16 7.92
N LEU A 81 5.04 16.97 7.38
CA LEU A 81 5.19 15.69 8.08
C LEU A 81 6.67 15.39 8.37
N THR A 82 7.01 15.26 9.65
CA THR A 82 8.35 14.86 10.11
C THR A 82 8.45 13.36 10.26
N SER A 83 7.36 12.70 10.67
CA SER A 83 7.34 11.26 10.88
C SER A 83 5.94 10.68 10.79
N ALA A 84 5.84 9.42 10.40
CA ALA A 84 4.58 8.68 10.45
C ALA A 84 4.80 7.23 10.87
N THR A 85 3.78 6.63 11.47
CA THR A 85 3.75 5.19 11.76
C THR A 85 2.45 4.59 11.26
N TRP A 86 2.53 3.39 10.69
CA TRP A 86 1.37 2.52 10.50
C TRP A 86 1.51 1.32 11.42
N ASN A 87 0.51 1.10 12.26
CA ASN A 87 0.48 0.07 13.29
C ASN A 87 -0.58 -0.97 12.94
N TYR A 88 -0.20 -2.23 12.98
CA TYR A 88 -1.04 -3.36 12.60
C TYR A 88 -1.46 -4.12 13.86
N THR A 89 -2.76 -4.34 14.03
CA THR A 89 -3.28 -5.18 15.10
C THR A 89 -3.28 -6.67 14.71
N GLU A 90 -3.15 -7.53 15.72
CA GLU A 90 -3.13 -8.99 15.56
C GLU A 90 -4.50 -9.57 15.26
N SER A 91 -4.54 -10.77 14.68
CA SER A 91 -5.79 -11.52 14.53
C SER A 91 -6.49 -11.67 15.89
N GLY A 92 -7.80 -11.40 15.95
CA GLY A 92 -8.55 -11.47 17.20
C GLY A 92 -8.37 -10.24 18.12
N HIS A 93 -7.88 -9.10 17.61
CA HIS A 93 -7.73 -7.83 18.33
C HIS A 93 -9.03 -7.20 18.88
N GLY A 94 -10.17 -7.90 18.80
CA GLY A 94 -11.46 -7.40 19.24
C GLY A 94 -12.04 -6.29 18.35
N LYS A 95 -13.03 -5.57 18.87
CA LYS A 95 -13.75 -4.51 18.16
C LYS A 95 -13.09 -3.15 18.38
N GLY A 96 -12.95 -2.38 17.31
CA GLY A 96 -12.34 -1.05 17.33
C GLY A 96 -13.33 0.09 17.08
N ALA A 97 -12.82 1.32 17.08
CA ALA A 97 -13.61 2.50 16.72
C ALA A 97 -14.29 2.40 15.33
N PRO A 98 -13.65 1.83 14.28
CA PRO A 98 -14.32 1.60 13.00
C PRO A 98 -15.56 0.71 13.09
N ASP A 99 -15.55 -0.34 13.93
CA ASP A 99 -16.72 -1.21 14.12
C ASP A 99 -17.90 -0.45 14.73
N GLY A 100 -17.64 0.42 15.71
CA GLY A 100 -18.67 1.25 16.34
C GLY A 100 -19.29 2.24 15.35
N ILE A 101 -18.46 2.92 14.56
CA ILE A 101 -18.95 3.81 13.49
C ILE A 101 -19.74 3.00 12.46
N GLY A 102 -19.21 1.86 12.02
CA GLY A 102 -19.89 0.97 11.08
C GLY A 102 -21.25 0.50 11.59
N SER A 103 -21.36 0.21 12.89
CA SER A 103 -22.63 -0.14 13.54
C SER A 103 -23.65 1.00 13.47
N VAL A 104 -23.24 2.24 13.81
CA VAL A 104 -24.11 3.43 13.72
C VAL A 104 -24.59 3.66 12.29
N ILE A 105 -23.69 3.54 11.32
CA ILE A 105 -24.00 3.75 9.89
C ILE A 105 -25.01 2.70 9.40
N LYS A 106 -24.76 1.41 9.68
CA LYS A 106 -25.66 0.31 9.27
C LYS A 106 -27.03 0.43 9.92
N GLN A 107 -27.08 0.61 11.24
CA GLN A 107 -28.35 0.77 11.96
C GLN A 107 -29.14 2.00 11.47
N SER A 108 -28.46 3.09 11.11
CA SER A 108 -29.12 4.29 10.58
C SER A 108 -29.72 4.05 9.20
N ALA A 109 -29.04 3.27 8.35
CA ALA A 109 -29.56 2.86 7.05
C ALA A 109 -30.73 1.88 7.20
N ASP A 110 -30.58 0.84 8.03
CA ASP A 110 -31.64 -0.15 8.31
C ASP A 110 -32.91 0.53 8.85
N LYS A 111 -32.75 1.48 9.78
CA LYS A 111 -33.86 2.27 10.31
C LYS A 111 -34.53 3.14 9.25
N ALA A 112 -33.75 3.74 8.34
CA ALA A 112 -34.33 4.51 7.24
C ALA A 112 -35.19 3.62 6.32
N VAL A 113 -34.72 2.41 6.01
CA VAL A 113 -35.48 1.43 5.23
C VAL A 113 -36.74 0.99 5.97
N ALA A 114 -36.64 0.70 7.27
CA ALA A 114 -37.79 0.33 8.10
C ALA A 114 -38.85 1.44 8.20
N GLU A 115 -38.44 2.71 8.08
CA GLU A 115 -39.33 3.88 8.04
C GLU A 115 -39.86 4.19 6.62
N GLY A 116 -39.64 3.30 5.65
CA GLY A 116 -40.17 3.41 4.29
C GLY A 116 -39.30 4.18 3.29
N ASN A 117 -38.01 4.37 3.56
CA ASN A 117 -37.07 4.99 2.61
C ASN A 117 -36.34 3.93 1.79
N ASP A 118 -36.36 4.05 0.46
CA ASP A 118 -35.57 3.18 -0.41
C ASP A 118 -34.11 3.63 -0.50
N ILE A 119 -33.17 2.68 -0.37
CA ILE A 119 -31.72 2.91 -0.52
C ILE A 119 -31.18 2.01 -1.66
N PRO A 120 -31.49 2.29 -2.93
CA PRO A 120 -31.11 1.42 -4.05
C PRO A 120 -29.64 1.53 -4.46
N ASN A 121 -28.95 2.59 -4.04
CA ASN A 121 -27.57 2.87 -4.46
C ASN A 121 -26.82 3.71 -3.42
N THR A 122 -25.53 3.94 -3.70
CA THR A 122 -24.62 4.66 -2.81
C THR A 122 -24.97 6.14 -2.65
N ASP A 123 -25.56 6.79 -3.65
CA ASP A 123 -26.00 8.18 -3.55
C ASP A 123 -27.19 8.33 -2.59
N ALA A 124 -28.15 7.39 -2.66
CA ALA A 124 -29.25 7.33 -1.72
C ALA A 124 -28.73 7.07 -0.29
N LEU A 125 -27.79 6.14 -0.13
CA LEU A 125 -27.16 5.86 1.17
C LEU A 125 -26.45 7.10 1.71
N PHE A 126 -25.68 7.80 0.88
CA PHE A 126 -24.98 9.02 1.25
C PHE A 126 -25.94 10.10 1.76
N LYS A 127 -27.05 10.34 1.04
CA LYS A 127 -28.09 11.29 1.46
C LYS A 127 -28.70 10.92 2.81
N VAL A 128 -29.04 9.64 3.00
CA VAL A 128 -29.59 9.15 4.28
C VAL A 128 -28.60 9.39 5.42
N LEU A 129 -27.32 9.07 5.23
CA LEU A 129 -26.30 9.21 6.26
C LEU A 129 -25.97 10.67 6.59
N LYS A 130 -25.98 11.57 5.59
CA LYS A 130 -25.82 13.01 5.84
C LYS A 130 -26.90 13.58 6.73
N THR A 131 -28.15 13.12 6.58
CA THR A 131 -29.29 13.57 7.39
C THR A 131 -29.30 12.92 8.77
N ARG A 132 -29.09 11.61 8.85
CA ARG A 132 -29.28 10.83 10.09
C ARG A 132 -28.03 10.74 10.98
N CYS A 133 -26.84 10.91 10.41
CA CYS A 133 -25.57 10.81 11.11
C CYS A 133 -24.75 12.13 11.03
N PRO A 134 -25.29 13.29 11.46
CA PRO A 134 -24.61 14.58 11.28
C PRO A 134 -23.27 14.67 12.04
N GLY A 135 -23.07 13.87 13.08
CA GLY A 135 -21.80 13.77 13.82
C GLY A 135 -20.72 12.94 13.13
N VAL A 136 -21.02 12.30 11.99
CA VAL A 136 -20.06 11.53 11.19
C VAL A 136 -19.73 12.32 9.93
N PHE A 137 -18.45 12.62 9.72
CA PHE A 137 -17.98 13.18 8.47
C PHE A 137 -18.13 12.14 7.36
N THR A 138 -19.12 12.35 6.48
CA THR A 138 -19.42 11.42 5.39
C THR A 138 -19.06 12.04 4.04
N THR A 139 -18.38 11.26 3.19
CA THR A 139 -17.99 11.65 1.82
C THR A 139 -18.04 10.48 0.85
N MET A 140 -18.19 10.79 -0.44
CA MET A 140 -18.16 9.81 -1.53
C MET A 140 -16.75 9.66 -2.10
N VAL A 141 -16.45 8.49 -2.65
CA VAL A 141 -15.22 8.15 -3.38
C VAL A 141 -15.63 7.47 -4.68
N SER A 142 -15.18 8.00 -5.81
CA SER A 142 -15.49 7.44 -7.12
C SER A 142 -14.49 6.36 -7.52
N GLU A 143 -14.82 5.60 -8.55
CA GLU A 143 -13.86 4.68 -9.17
C GLU A 143 -12.71 5.44 -9.86
N SER A 144 -12.96 6.68 -10.32
CA SER A 144 -11.89 7.51 -10.89
C SER A 144 -10.85 7.89 -9.84
N ASP A 145 -11.25 8.17 -8.58
CA ASP A 145 -10.33 8.44 -7.48
C ASP A 145 -9.38 7.24 -7.21
N ILE A 146 -9.91 6.02 -7.33
CA ILE A 146 -9.12 4.79 -7.16
C ILE A 146 -8.15 4.60 -8.32
N ASN A 147 -8.64 4.82 -9.55
CA ASN A 147 -7.84 4.67 -10.76
C ASN A 147 -6.72 5.71 -10.85
N GLU A 148 -6.89 6.91 -10.30
CA GLU A 148 -5.83 7.93 -10.19
C GLU A 148 -4.64 7.42 -9.37
N ILE A 149 -4.90 6.77 -8.23
CA ILE A 149 -3.85 6.22 -7.37
C ILE A 149 -3.17 5.04 -8.05
N GLU A 150 -3.95 4.16 -8.67
CA GLU A 150 -3.42 3.01 -9.40
C GLU A 150 -2.50 3.42 -10.54
N LYS A 151 -2.88 4.45 -11.32
CA LYS A 151 -2.03 4.99 -12.40
C LYS A 151 -0.72 5.59 -11.89
N ALA A 152 -0.68 6.05 -10.64
CA ALA A 152 0.53 6.59 -10.02
C ALA A 152 1.44 5.50 -9.42
N LEU A 153 1.00 4.25 -9.37
CA LEU A 153 1.81 3.14 -8.90
C LEU A 153 2.84 2.70 -9.96
N PRO A 154 4.08 2.40 -9.55
CA PRO A 154 5.05 1.79 -10.45
C PRO A 154 4.64 0.35 -10.78
N GLN A 155 5.07 -0.13 -11.95
CA GLN A 155 4.78 -1.50 -12.38
C GLN A 155 5.40 -2.56 -11.46
N PHE A 156 6.59 -2.26 -10.92
CA PHE A 156 7.30 -3.15 -10.01
C PHE A 156 7.71 -2.44 -8.72
N ILE A 157 7.58 -3.18 -7.62
CA ILE A 157 8.02 -2.76 -6.28
C ILE A 157 8.69 -3.94 -5.61
N LYS A 158 9.90 -3.69 -5.09
CA LYS A 158 10.62 -4.64 -4.25
C LYS A 158 9.78 -4.97 -3.00
N PRO A 159 9.41 -6.24 -2.76
CA PRO A 159 8.66 -6.60 -1.57
C PRO A 159 9.54 -6.55 -0.31
N LEU A 160 8.93 -6.20 0.82
CA LEU A 160 9.54 -6.41 2.13
C LEU A 160 9.40 -7.88 2.55
N VAL A 161 10.50 -8.61 2.54
CA VAL A 161 10.54 -10.01 3.00
C VAL A 161 10.17 -10.08 4.49
N GLY A 162 9.33 -11.04 4.86
CA GLY A 162 8.90 -11.20 6.26
C GLY A 162 7.76 -10.28 6.68
N THR A 163 6.98 -9.74 5.74
CA THR A 163 5.83 -8.85 5.98
C THR A 163 4.88 -9.33 7.09
N MET A 164 4.66 -10.64 7.22
CA MET A 164 3.77 -11.19 8.26
C MET A 164 4.27 -10.98 9.70
N LYS A 165 5.56 -10.74 9.89
CA LYS A 165 6.15 -10.45 11.22
C LYS A 165 6.07 -8.98 11.61
N VAL A 166 5.59 -8.13 10.69
CA VAL A 166 5.58 -6.67 10.87
C VAL A 166 4.31 -6.23 11.58
N HIS A 167 4.48 -5.58 12.73
CA HIS A 167 3.41 -4.94 13.50
C HIS A 167 3.45 -3.42 13.46
N GLN A 168 4.57 -2.85 13.05
CA GLN A 168 4.68 -1.42 12.81
C GLN A 168 5.63 -1.16 11.64
N ILE A 169 5.24 -0.27 10.75
CA ILE A 169 6.17 0.42 9.85
C ILE A 169 6.26 1.88 10.25
N SER A 170 7.44 2.47 10.12
CA SER A 170 7.62 3.89 10.36
C SER A 170 8.40 4.56 9.25
N ARG A 171 8.00 5.79 8.95
CA ARG A 171 8.64 6.69 8.01
C ARG A 171 9.18 7.90 8.78
N CYS A 172 10.35 8.38 8.39
CA CYS A 172 10.90 9.64 8.87
C CYS A 172 11.27 10.58 7.71
N LYS A 173 11.37 11.87 8.01
CA LYS A 173 11.79 12.90 7.05
C LYS A 173 13.27 12.75 6.65
N THR A 174 14.11 12.24 7.54
CA THR A 174 15.55 12.05 7.31
C THR A 174 15.84 10.94 6.30
N LYS A 175 14.96 9.94 6.19
CA LYS A 175 15.06 8.84 5.20
C LYS A 175 13.76 8.74 4.39
N PRO A 176 13.47 9.75 3.54
CA PRO A 176 12.14 9.97 2.98
C PRO A 176 11.70 8.93 1.96
N LEU A 177 12.56 8.00 1.56
CA LEU A 177 12.23 6.94 0.61
C LEU A 177 12.26 5.56 1.26
N SER A 178 12.38 5.48 2.58
CA SER A 178 12.49 4.22 3.29
C SER A 178 11.47 4.10 4.43
N ILE A 179 11.24 2.86 4.84
CA ILE A 179 10.52 2.53 6.05
C ILE A 179 11.38 1.65 6.95
N ASP A 180 11.18 1.80 8.26
CA ASP A 180 11.67 0.85 9.26
C ASP A 180 10.52 -0.05 9.70
N ALA A 181 10.72 -1.36 9.54
CA ALA A 181 9.76 -2.38 9.96
C ALA A 181 10.11 -2.93 11.33
N ARG A 182 9.10 -3.13 12.18
CA ARG A 182 9.25 -3.62 13.56
C ARG A 182 8.30 -4.77 13.87
N SER A 183 8.75 -5.67 14.75
CA SER A 183 7.97 -6.82 15.21
C SER A 183 6.95 -6.46 16.28
N LEU A 184 7.08 -5.30 16.93
CA LEU A 184 6.10 -4.71 17.84
C LEU A 184 6.10 -3.19 17.65
N SER A 185 4.97 -2.55 17.93
CA SER A 185 4.85 -1.09 17.86
C SER A 185 5.64 -0.42 18.99
N CYS A 186 6.48 0.55 18.62
CA CYS A 186 7.11 1.45 19.57
C CYS A 186 6.44 2.82 19.50
N PHE A 187 5.98 3.32 20.66
CA PHE A 187 5.39 4.67 20.81
C PHE A 187 6.22 5.59 21.70
N GLN A 188 7.33 5.10 22.25
CA GLN A 188 8.19 5.84 23.17
C GLN A 188 9.30 6.60 22.44
N CYS A 189 9.80 6.04 21.33
CA CYS A 189 10.92 6.59 20.59
C CYS A 189 10.44 7.39 19.38
N LYS A 190 11.27 8.35 18.95
CA LYS A 190 11.11 8.96 17.63
C LYS A 190 11.43 7.91 16.54
N PRO A 191 10.69 7.89 15.43
CA PRO A 191 10.93 6.92 14.35
C PRO A 191 12.36 6.87 13.82
N ASP A 192 13.03 8.01 13.70
CA ASP A 192 14.34 8.17 13.07
C ASP A 192 15.45 7.33 13.72
N ASP A 193 15.40 7.14 15.05
CA ASP A 193 16.48 6.55 15.84
C ASP A 193 16.03 5.31 16.65
N CYS A 194 14.83 4.80 16.37
CA CYS A 194 14.25 3.74 17.19
C CYS A 194 14.76 2.35 16.78
N ILE A 195 15.57 1.75 17.66
CA ILE A 195 16.09 0.37 17.53
C ILE A 195 15.17 -0.71 18.12
N HIS A 196 14.16 -0.32 18.90
CA HIS A 196 13.28 -1.29 19.56
C HIS A 196 12.52 -2.12 18.53
N TYR A 197 12.52 -3.43 18.74
CA TYR A 197 11.80 -4.41 17.92
C TYR A 197 12.13 -4.33 16.42
N HIS A 198 13.28 -3.76 16.06
CA HIS A 198 13.67 -3.57 14.68
C HIS A 198 13.82 -4.90 13.95
N ILE A 199 13.14 -5.03 12.81
CA ILE A 199 13.30 -6.17 11.90
C ILE A 199 14.27 -5.78 10.80
N LYS A 200 13.93 -4.74 10.03
CA LYS A 200 14.70 -4.33 8.87
C LYS A 200 14.27 -2.93 8.38
N SER A 201 15.21 -2.17 7.86
CA SER A 201 14.94 -1.02 7.00
C SER A 201 14.70 -1.46 5.55
N HIS A 202 13.72 -0.87 4.89
CA HIS A 202 13.40 -1.14 3.49
C HIS A 202 13.33 0.16 2.71
N SER A 203 14.18 0.27 1.69
CA SER A 203 14.21 1.45 0.83
C SER A 203 13.48 1.22 -0.49
N TYR A 204 12.78 2.27 -0.90
CA TYR A 204 12.17 2.50 -2.21
C TYR A 204 12.92 3.61 -2.97
N ASP A 205 14.21 3.82 -2.64
CA ASP A 205 15.17 4.54 -3.48
C ASP A 205 15.17 3.85 -4.83
N GLU A 206 14.58 4.54 -5.80
CA GLU A 206 14.45 4.11 -7.19
C GLU A 206 13.68 2.79 -7.33
N VAL A 207 12.50 2.90 -7.96
CA VAL A 207 12.04 1.84 -8.87
C VAL A 207 13.27 1.44 -9.67
N VAL A 208 13.46 0.16 -10.00
CA VAL A 208 14.39 -0.19 -11.07
C VAL A 208 13.84 0.49 -12.32
N GLU A 209 14.15 1.77 -12.45
CA GLU A 209 14.24 2.52 -13.67
C GLU A 209 15.16 1.63 -14.48
N ASN A 210 14.55 0.97 -15.45
CA ASN A 210 15.13 -0.06 -16.30
C ASN A 210 16.34 0.44 -17.14
N TYR A 211 16.98 1.53 -16.72
CA TYR A 211 18.01 2.27 -17.42
C TYR A 211 19.43 1.71 -17.26
N ASP A 212 19.69 0.76 -16.35
CA ASP A 212 21.03 0.17 -16.18
C ASP A 212 21.06 -1.35 -16.41
N ILE A 213 20.27 -1.80 -17.40
CA ILE A 213 20.28 -3.18 -17.89
C ILE A 213 21.24 -3.23 -19.06
N GLY A 214 22.47 -3.65 -18.77
CA GLY A 214 23.51 -3.85 -19.78
C GLY A 214 23.52 -5.27 -20.35
N VAL A 215 24.17 -5.43 -21.49
CA VAL A 215 24.55 -6.76 -22.01
C VAL A 215 25.42 -7.47 -20.96
N ASN A 216 25.28 -8.79 -20.85
CA ASN A 216 25.84 -9.69 -19.82
C ASN A 216 25.27 -9.50 -18.41
N ASN A 217 24.22 -8.68 -18.24
CA ASN A 217 23.51 -8.64 -16.96
C ASN A 217 22.57 -9.83 -16.85
N TRP A 218 22.51 -10.39 -15.64
CA TRP A 218 21.56 -11.44 -15.32
C TRP A 218 20.26 -10.83 -14.83
N VAL A 219 19.14 -11.30 -15.37
CA VAL A 219 17.79 -10.79 -15.08
C VAL A 219 16.84 -11.93 -14.76
N ALA A 220 15.90 -11.68 -13.86
CA ALA A 220 14.72 -12.51 -13.68
C ALA A 220 13.58 -11.87 -14.47
N VAL A 221 12.97 -12.62 -15.36
CA VAL A 221 11.89 -12.16 -16.24
C VAL A 221 10.60 -12.87 -15.89
N ARG A 222 9.48 -12.14 -15.88
CA ARG A 222 8.15 -12.73 -15.74
C ARG A 222 7.62 -13.14 -17.10
N PHE A 223 7.16 -14.39 -17.20
CA PHE A 223 6.42 -14.89 -18.35
C PHE A 223 5.11 -15.50 -17.83
N GLU A 224 3.99 -14.90 -18.22
CA GLU A 224 2.65 -15.22 -17.67
C GLU A 224 2.64 -15.12 -16.13
N ASP A 225 2.46 -16.26 -15.44
CA ASP A 225 2.45 -16.37 -13.98
C ASP A 225 3.72 -17.05 -13.41
N GLU A 226 4.70 -17.33 -14.26
CA GLU A 226 5.99 -17.88 -13.86
C GLU A 226 7.13 -16.88 -14.07
N TRP A 227 8.30 -17.19 -13.52
CA TRP A 227 9.52 -16.41 -13.73
C TRP A 227 10.69 -17.30 -14.12
N PHE A 228 11.56 -16.76 -14.97
CA PHE A 228 12.72 -17.44 -15.52
C PHE A 228 13.96 -16.54 -15.41
N PRO A 229 15.09 -17.06 -14.92
CA PRO A 229 16.36 -16.34 -14.96
C PRO A 229 17.00 -16.46 -16.35
N GLY A 230 17.69 -15.42 -16.77
CA GLY A 230 18.46 -15.42 -18.00
C GLY A 230 19.47 -14.29 -18.07
N GLU A 231 20.35 -14.37 -19.06
CA GLU A 231 21.38 -13.39 -19.33
C GLU A 231 20.98 -12.50 -20.52
N VAL A 232 21.07 -11.19 -20.35
CA VAL A 232 20.83 -10.22 -21.42
C VAL A 232 21.97 -10.31 -22.42
N ILE A 233 21.67 -10.74 -23.64
CA ILE A 233 22.66 -10.88 -24.72
C ILE A 233 22.64 -9.70 -25.70
N GLU A 234 21.53 -8.97 -25.76
CA GLU A 234 21.35 -7.86 -26.70
C GLU A 234 20.28 -6.88 -26.19
N ILE A 235 20.45 -5.59 -26.49
CA ILE A 235 19.47 -4.53 -26.20
C ILE A 235 19.05 -3.90 -27.53
N ILE A 236 17.75 -3.87 -27.80
CA ILE A 236 17.17 -3.41 -29.07
C ILE A 236 16.03 -2.41 -28.76
N GLY A 237 16.37 -1.14 -28.60
CA GLY A 237 15.40 -0.10 -28.23
C GLY A 237 14.81 -0.34 -26.84
N GLU A 238 13.49 -0.50 -26.74
CA GLU A 238 12.77 -0.81 -25.50
C GLU A 238 12.66 -2.33 -25.21
N ASP A 239 13.23 -3.16 -26.08
CA ASP A 239 13.27 -4.61 -25.92
C ASP A 239 14.68 -5.09 -25.59
N ILE A 240 14.76 -6.26 -24.96
CA ILE A 240 16.00 -7.00 -24.75
C ILE A 240 15.87 -8.42 -25.29
N LYS A 241 17.00 -8.95 -25.72
CA LYS A 241 17.14 -10.38 -26.02
C LYS A 241 17.80 -11.05 -24.83
N VAL A 242 17.12 -12.04 -24.27
CA VAL A 242 17.58 -12.77 -23.09
C VAL A 242 17.77 -14.23 -23.45
N ASN A 243 18.92 -14.79 -23.06
CA ASN A 243 19.18 -16.23 -23.09
C ASN A 243 18.72 -16.85 -21.77
N PHE A 244 17.68 -17.68 -21.80
CA PHE A 244 16.99 -18.19 -20.63
C PHE A 244 17.52 -19.54 -20.13
N MET A 245 17.46 -19.72 -18.81
CA MET A 245 17.56 -21.04 -18.20
C MET A 245 16.17 -21.69 -18.05
N ILE A 246 16.12 -23.00 -18.20
CA ILE A 246 14.89 -23.79 -18.03
C ILE A 246 14.87 -24.49 -16.66
N ARG A 247 13.67 -24.78 -16.14
CA ARG A 247 13.53 -25.56 -14.92
C ARG A 247 14.04 -26.99 -15.11
N ALA A 248 14.84 -27.48 -14.15
CA ALA A 248 15.23 -28.89 -14.13
C ALA A 248 14.00 -29.76 -13.79
N ARG A 249 13.72 -30.81 -14.58
CA ARG A 249 12.51 -31.66 -14.50
C ARG A 249 12.44 -32.59 -13.27
N GLN A 250 12.82 -32.13 -12.08
CA GLN A 250 12.56 -32.86 -10.83
C GLN A 250 12.01 -31.91 -9.76
N GLN A 251 11.13 -32.46 -8.92
CA GLN A 251 10.21 -31.81 -7.98
C GLN A 251 10.89 -31.04 -6.82
N SER A 252 11.99 -30.34 -7.08
CA SER A 252 12.62 -29.42 -6.13
C SER A 252 12.43 -27.98 -6.59
N VAL A 253 11.92 -27.18 -5.67
CA VAL A 253 11.59 -25.76 -5.86
C VAL A 253 12.87 -24.98 -6.25
N ASN A 254 12.81 -24.23 -7.36
CA ASN A 254 13.82 -23.25 -7.82
C ASN A 254 15.17 -23.77 -8.37
N HIS A 255 15.24 -24.95 -9.01
CA HIS A 255 16.46 -25.37 -9.72
C HIS A 255 16.36 -25.12 -11.24
N TYR A 256 17.27 -24.30 -11.76
CA TYR A 256 17.35 -23.92 -13.17
C TYR A 256 18.63 -24.47 -13.81
N LYS A 257 18.55 -24.85 -15.08
CA LYS A 257 19.70 -25.30 -15.88
C LYS A 257 19.66 -24.67 -17.26
N TRP A 258 20.82 -24.58 -17.90
CA TRP A 258 20.86 -24.23 -19.32
C TRP A 258 20.15 -25.31 -20.15
N PRO A 259 19.28 -24.92 -21.10
CA PRO A 259 18.68 -25.85 -22.04
C PRO A 259 19.74 -26.44 -22.98
N LEU A 260 19.48 -27.62 -23.54
CA LEU A 260 20.37 -28.27 -24.51
C LEU A 260 20.51 -27.45 -25.80
N ASN A 261 19.42 -26.79 -26.19
CA ASN A 261 19.40 -25.81 -27.27
C ASN A 261 19.18 -24.44 -26.63
N THR A 262 20.00 -23.45 -26.98
CA THR A 262 19.90 -22.09 -26.47
C THR A 262 18.47 -21.54 -26.64
N ASP A 263 17.88 -21.05 -25.57
CA ASP A 263 16.54 -20.46 -25.56
C ASP A 263 16.67 -18.94 -25.46
N CYS A 264 16.74 -18.28 -26.62
CA CYS A 264 16.85 -16.83 -26.71
C CYS A 264 15.52 -16.23 -27.11
N GLN A 265 14.94 -15.39 -26.26
CA GLN A 265 13.70 -14.68 -26.57
C GLN A 265 13.87 -13.18 -26.46
N ARG A 266 13.17 -12.46 -27.35
CA ARG A 266 13.05 -11.00 -27.30
C ARG A 266 11.84 -10.64 -26.46
N ILE A 267 12.05 -9.80 -25.46
CA ILE A 267 11.01 -9.38 -24.51
C ILE A 267 11.10 -7.87 -24.27
N PRO A 268 10.00 -7.22 -23.90
CA PRO A 268 10.04 -5.85 -23.42
C PRO A 268 10.88 -5.75 -22.16
N ILE A 269 11.64 -4.67 -22.03
CA ILE A 269 12.41 -4.37 -20.82
C ILE A 269 11.48 -4.29 -19.58
N ALA A 270 10.23 -3.87 -19.77
CA ALA A 270 9.19 -3.84 -18.74
C ALA A 270 8.83 -5.23 -18.15
N SER A 271 9.18 -6.33 -18.81
CA SER A 271 8.92 -7.69 -18.34
C SER A 271 9.94 -8.18 -17.29
N ILE A 272 10.99 -7.39 -17.03
CA ILE A 272 12.04 -7.72 -16.07
C ILE A 272 11.53 -7.46 -14.64
N ILE A 273 11.65 -8.48 -13.81
CA ILE A 273 11.33 -8.44 -12.38
C ILE A 273 12.47 -7.76 -11.62
N SER A 274 13.72 -8.19 -11.91
CA SER A 274 14.91 -7.66 -11.25
C SER A 274 16.19 -8.13 -11.92
N LYS A 275 17.27 -7.36 -11.77
CA LYS A 275 18.65 -7.84 -11.97
C LYS A 275 19.01 -8.86 -10.87
N ILE A 276 19.64 -9.95 -11.25
CA ILE A 276 20.10 -11.03 -10.36
C ILE A 276 21.60 -11.26 -10.56
N SER A 277 22.23 -12.01 -9.66
CA SER A 277 23.62 -12.45 -9.85
C SER A 277 23.67 -13.64 -10.81
N PRO A 278 24.78 -13.83 -11.55
CA PRO A 278 25.00 -15.04 -12.34
C PRO A 278 24.91 -16.29 -11.45
N PRO A 279 24.42 -17.42 -11.98
CA PRO A 279 24.46 -18.70 -11.30
C PRO A 279 25.92 -19.10 -11.06
N TYR A 280 26.20 -19.63 -9.87
CA TYR A 280 27.50 -20.18 -9.50
C TYR A 280 27.79 -21.50 -10.20
#